data_AF-A0A673FPQ2-F1
#
_entry.id   AF-A0A673FPQ2-F1
#
_cell.length_a   1.000
_cell.length_b   1.000
_cell.length_c   1.000
_cell.angle_alpha   90.00
_cell.angle_beta   90.00
_cell.angle_gamma   90.00
#
_symmetry.space_group_name_H-M   'P 1'
#
loop_
_entity.id
_entity.type
_entity.pdbx_description
1 polymer ?
#
loop_
_entity_poly.entity_id
_entity_poly.type
_entity_poly.pdbx_seq_one_letter_code
_entity_poly.pdbx_strand_id
1 'polypeptide(L)'
;MWSVFFVFLSYLDRNFVKGELLSQALDAGKESKELFYMLNNTLCAKSSVVGEYHLHQVTDGAQEVRSVHDSEGRLVDCSVIQNEMQVKSFMHVCRLGLRNQMSSDLKMSLTGVSEAKANCNKLKSKGDRNVIATTKQTKEPNSDAANNKKTRTKRGFTYPGTLWCGAGNIADHYDQLGEFEETDKCCRVHDHCPYVIHAFSSNYGYTNFKWHPLSHCDCDNA
;
A
#
# COMPACT_ATOMS: atom_id res chain seq x y z
N MET A 1 60.51 -15.08 -3.29
CA MET A 1 59.92 -13.74 -3.49
C MET A 1 58.69 -13.90 -4.41
N TRP A 2 57.61 -14.57 -4.04
CA TRP A 2 56.56 -14.11 -3.11
C TRP A 2 56.16 -12.65 -3.34
N SER A 3 55.54 -12.31 -4.48
CA SER A 3 54.91 -10.99 -4.62
C SER A 3 53.80 -10.83 -5.68
N VAL A 4 53.30 -11.90 -6.32
CA VAL A 4 52.27 -11.72 -7.38
C VAL A 4 51.03 -12.61 -7.20
N PHE A 5 51.05 -13.59 -6.30
CA PHE A 5 49.85 -14.39 -5.99
C PHE A 5 48.83 -13.69 -5.07
N PHE A 6 49.12 -12.48 -4.57
CA PHE A 6 48.22 -11.71 -3.71
C PHE A 6 47.31 -10.72 -4.44
N VAL A 7 47.34 -10.64 -5.77
CA VAL A 7 46.45 -9.72 -6.51
C VAL A 7 45.15 -10.39 -6.97
N PHE A 8 45.09 -11.74 -6.98
CA PHE A 8 43.87 -12.47 -7.37
C PHE A 8 42.96 -12.94 -6.21
N LEU A 9 43.39 -12.77 -4.96
CA LEU A 9 42.53 -13.03 -3.77
C LEU A 9 41.88 -11.75 -3.19
N SER A 10 42.11 -10.59 -3.80
CA SER A 10 41.48 -9.32 -3.40
C SER A 10 40.19 -9.02 -4.17
N TYR A 11 39.79 -9.88 -5.12
CA TYR A 11 38.56 -9.72 -5.90
C TYR A 11 37.33 -10.41 -5.26
N LEU A 12 37.53 -11.10 -4.14
CA LEU A 12 36.49 -11.83 -3.42
C LEU A 12 36.57 -11.52 -1.92
N ASP A 13 36.64 -10.24 -1.54
CA ASP A 13 36.08 -9.86 -0.24
C ASP A 13 35.68 -8.38 -0.19
N ARG A 14 34.46 -8.16 0.31
CA ARG A 14 33.94 -6.95 0.96
C ARG A 14 34.15 -5.61 0.27
N ASN A 15 33.06 -5.12 -0.31
CA ASN A 15 32.28 -4.02 0.29
C ASN A 15 30.87 -3.98 -0.31
N PHE A 16 30.05 -4.97 0.02
CA PHE A 16 28.60 -4.79 -0.03
C PHE A 16 28.23 -4.02 1.22
N VAL A 17 27.99 -2.72 1.06
CA VAL A 17 27.53 -1.84 2.13
C VAL A 17 26.22 -2.45 2.65
N LYS A 18 26.32 -3.04 3.84
CA LYS A 18 25.18 -3.42 4.66
C LYS A 18 24.54 -2.11 5.07
N GLY A 19 23.65 -1.60 4.23
CA GLY A 19 22.83 -0.44 4.53
C GLY A 19 22.03 -0.77 5.78
N GLU A 20 22.50 -0.24 6.90
CA GLU A 20 21.76 -0.10 8.15
C GLU A 20 20.59 0.86 7.83
N LEU A 21 19.57 0.32 7.18
CA LEU A 21 18.33 1.01 6.95
C LEU A 21 17.60 1.08 8.29
N LEU A 22 17.92 2.14 9.03
CA LEU A 22 17.10 2.76 10.08
C LEU A 22 16.19 1.79 10.85
N SER A 23 16.78 1.11 11.84
CA SER A 23 16.08 0.49 12.96
C SER A 23 15.46 1.52 13.94
N GLN A 24 15.14 2.72 13.44
CA GLN A 24 14.61 3.81 14.25
C GLN A 24 13.41 4.47 13.57
N ALA A 25 12.52 3.64 13.08
CA ALA A 25 11.12 3.98 12.91
C ALA A 25 10.32 2.70 13.14
N LEU A 26 9.75 2.58 14.34
CA LEU A 26 8.57 1.81 14.76
C LEU A 26 8.75 1.28 16.19
N ASP A 27 9.08 2.17 17.13
CA ASP A 27 8.68 2.00 18.55
C ASP A 27 7.19 2.36 18.69
N ALA A 28 6.35 1.62 17.96
CA ALA A 28 4.91 1.73 18.03
C ALA A 28 4.29 0.34 17.87
N GLY A 29 4.25 -0.39 18.99
CA GLY A 29 3.23 -1.39 19.23
C GLY A 29 3.68 -2.85 19.11
N LYS A 30 4.01 -3.43 20.27
CA LYS A 30 3.54 -4.76 20.71
C LYS A 30 3.66 -5.87 19.66
N GLU A 31 4.75 -6.64 19.72
CA GLU A 31 5.00 -7.88 18.94
C GLU A 31 3.75 -8.44 18.25
N SER A 32 3.47 -7.99 17.03
CA SER A 32 2.45 -8.61 16.20
C SER A 32 3.01 -9.97 15.78
N LYS A 33 2.66 -11.03 16.52
CA LYS A 33 3.05 -12.40 16.19
C LYS A 33 2.46 -12.75 14.83
N GLU A 34 3.27 -12.61 13.79
CA GLU A 34 2.93 -13.04 12.45
C GLU A 34 3.16 -14.54 12.34
N LEU A 35 2.13 -15.28 11.93
CA LEU A 35 2.21 -16.71 11.72
C LEU A 35 2.13 -16.99 10.22
N PHE A 36 3.13 -17.70 9.71
CA PHE A 36 3.17 -18.16 8.32
C PHE A 36 2.92 -19.66 8.26
N TYR A 37 2.27 -20.08 7.19
CA TYR A 37 2.01 -21.49 6.91
C TYR A 37 2.10 -21.72 5.41
N MET A 38 2.62 -22.87 5.01
CA MET A 38 2.70 -23.26 3.61
C MET A 38 2.37 -24.73 3.42
N LEU A 39 1.55 -25.00 2.40
CA LEU A 39 1.15 -26.33 1.99
C LEU A 39 1.59 -26.56 0.54
N ASN A 40 2.24 -27.69 0.27
CA ASN A 40 2.61 -28.15 -1.08
C ASN A 40 3.41 -27.12 -1.91
N ASN A 41 4.12 -26.18 -1.28
CA ASN A 41 4.85 -25.05 -1.90
C ASN A 41 4.02 -24.09 -2.79
N THR A 42 2.73 -24.34 -2.96
CA THR A 42 1.84 -23.56 -3.82
C THR A 42 0.85 -22.74 -3.02
N LEU A 43 0.41 -23.25 -1.86
CA LEU A 43 -0.48 -22.54 -0.98
C LEU A 43 0.31 -21.93 0.18
N CYS A 44 0.13 -20.63 0.39
CA CYS A 44 0.64 -19.94 1.56
C CYS A 44 -0.49 -19.23 2.31
N ALA A 45 -0.42 -19.27 3.64
CA ALA A 45 -1.22 -18.45 4.52
C ALA A 45 -0.33 -17.61 5.45
N LYS A 46 -0.73 -16.36 5.67
CA LYS A 46 -0.19 -15.46 6.70
C LYS A 46 -1.33 -15.02 7.59
N SER A 47 -1.12 -15.10 8.90
CA SER A 47 -2.07 -14.59 9.89
C SER A 47 -1.37 -13.59 10.81
N SER A 48 -2.01 -12.46 11.08
CA SER A 48 -1.51 -11.46 12.02
C SER A 48 -2.66 -10.87 12.85
N VAL A 49 -2.33 -10.34 14.01
CA VAL A 49 -3.28 -9.68 14.90
C VAL A 49 -2.95 -8.20 14.95
N VAL A 50 -3.95 -7.35 14.66
CA VAL A 50 -3.82 -5.90 14.70
C VAL A 50 -4.94 -5.35 15.59
N GLY A 51 -4.60 -5.02 16.84
CA GLY A 51 -5.60 -4.66 17.84
C GLY A 51 -6.52 -5.84 18.17
N GLU A 52 -7.82 -5.67 17.96
CA GLU A 52 -8.85 -6.72 18.14
C GLU A 52 -9.18 -7.47 16.84
N TYR A 53 -8.52 -7.12 15.74
CA TYR A 53 -8.79 -7.72 14.43
C TYR A 53 -7.77 -8.80 14.07
N HIS A 54 -8.26 -9.87 13.47
CA HIS A 54 -7.47 -10.96 12.94
C HIS A 54 -7.39 -10.86 11.42
N LEU A 55 -6.18 -10.58 10.92
CA LEU A 55 -5.90 -10.48 9.50
C LEU A 55 -5.41 -11.83 8.98
N HIS A 56 -6.11 -12.38 7.99
CA HIS A 56 -5.76 -13.63 7.33
C HIS A 56 -5.55 -13.40 5.83
N GLN A 57 -4.37 -13.75 5.34
CA GLN A 57 -4.03 -13.65 3.91
C GLN A 57 -3.72 -15.05 3.40
N VAL A 58 -4.39 -15.50 2.35
CA VAL A 58 -4.18 -16.82 1.75
C VAL A 58 -3.96 -16.69 0.24
N THR A 59 -3.00 -17.43 -0.29
CA THR A 59 -2.69 -17.45 -1.72
C THR A 59 -2.48 -18.87 -2.21
N ASP A 60 -2.87 -19.14 -3.45
CA ASP A 60 -2.58 -20.37 -4.20
C ASP A 60 -1.49 -20.17 -5.26
N GLY A 61 -0.85 -18.99 -5.27
CA GLY A 61 0.14 -18.58 -6.27
C GLY A 61 -0.45 -17.98 -7.54
N ALA A 62 -1.77 -18.06 -7.75
CA ALA A 62 -2.46 -17.37 -8.85
C ALA A 62 -3.26 -16.15 -8.36
N GLN A 63 -3.83 -16.23 -7.15
CA GLN A 63 -4.64 -15.18 -6.54
C GLN A 63 -4.42 -15.15 -5.04
N GLU A 64 -4.54 -13.98 -4.45
CA GLU A 64 -4.42 -13.74 -3.02
C GLU A 64 -5.77 -13.24 -2.48
N VAL A 65 -6.24 -13.82 -1.37
CA VAL A 65 -7.42 -13.38 -0.65
C VAL A 65 -6.98 -12.83 0.70
N ARG A 66 -7.34 -11.58 0.98
CA ARG A 66 -7.14 -10.94 2.29
C ARG A 66 -8.48 -10.86 2.99
N SER A 67 -8.53 -11.34 4.22
CA SER A 67 -9.72 -11.44 5.05
C SER A 67 -9.44 -10.78 6.39
N VAL A 68 -10.35 -9.94 6.84
CA VAL A 68 -10.32 -9.29 8.16
C VAL A 68 -11.44 -9.88 9.00
N HIS A 69 -11.10 -10.42 10.16
CA HIS A 69 -12.07 -10.93 11.12
C HIS A 69 -12.05 -10.10 12.40
N ASP A 70 -13.22 -9.93 13.02
CA ASP A 70 -13.32 -9.34 14.35
C ASP A 70 -12.89 -10.33 15.46
N SER A 71 -12.94 -9.89 16.72
CA SER A 71 -12.62 -10.70 17.89
C SER A 71 -13.53 -11.92 18.08
N GLU A 72 -14.70 -11.93 17.45
CA GLU A 72 -15.66 -13.04 17.45
C GLU A 72 -15.42 -14.03 16.29
N GLY A 73 -14.45 -13.74 15.42
CA GLY A 73 -14.14 -14.56 14.24
C GLY A 73 -15.08 -14.33 13.06
N ARG A 74 -15.88 -13.26 13.06
CA ARG A 74 -16.76 -12.91 11.93
C ARG A 74 -15.97 -12.12 10.89
N LEU A 75 -16.18 -12.47 9.62
CA LEU A 75 -15.57 -11.76 8.50
C LEU A 75 -16.19 -10.36 8.36
N VAL A 76 -15.41 -9.32 8.63
CA VAL A 76 -15.84 -7.92 8.57
C VAL A 76 -15.45 -7.24 7.26
N ASP A 77 -14.31 -7.62 6.67
CA ASP A 77 -13.86 -7.09 5.38
C ASP A 77 -13.05 -8.15 4.61
N CYS A 78 -13.04 -8.03 3.28
CA CYS A 78 -12.26 -8.92 2.43
C CYS A 78 -11.93 -8.30 1.06
N SER A 79 -10.76 -8.66 0.55
CA SER A 79 -10.32 -8.32 -0.81
C SER A 79 -9.73 -9.53 -1.53
N VAL A 80 -9.93 -9.57 -2.85
CA VAL A 80 -9.40 -10.62 -3.73
C VAL A 80 -8.50 -9.94 -4.75
N ILE A 81 -7.24 -10.36 -4.78
CA ILE A 81 -6.16 -9.78 -5.59
C ILE A 81 -5.76 -10.83 -6.62
N GLN A 82 -5.80 -10.44 -7.89
CA GLN A 82 -5.38 -11.27 -9.03
C GLN A 82 -4.14 -10.70 -9.73
N ASN A 83 -3.55 -9.65 -9.17
CA ASN A 83 -2.36 -9.04 -9.74
C ASN A 83 -1.14 -9.95 -9.51
N GLU A 84 -0.54 -10.41 -10.60
CA GLU A 84 0.57 -11.38 -10.57
C GLU A 84 1.77 -10.91 -9.74
N MET A 85 2.12 -9.62 -9.81
CA MET A 85 3.23 -9.06 -9.05
C MET A 85 2.95 -9.07 -7.55
N GLN A 86 1.73 -8.73 -7.13
CA GLN A 86 1.33 -8.76 -5.71
C GLN A 86 1.30 -10.20 -5.18
N VAL A 87 0.74 -11.14 -5.95
CA VAL A 87 0.68 -12.55 -5.59
C VAL A 87 2.09 -13.15 -5.46
N LYS A 88 2.99 -12.87 -6.41
CA LYS A 88 4.40 -13.30 -6.34
C LYS A 88 5.15 -12.66 -5.18
N SER A 89 4.91 -11.37 -4.92
CA SER A 89 5.50 -10.65 -3.79
C SER A 89 5.07 -11.27 -2.47
N PHE A 90 3.78 -11.55 -2.28
CA PHE A 90 3.26 -12.20 -1.08
C PHE A 90 3.84 -13.62 -0.91
N MET A 91 3.94 -14.40 -1.99
CA MET A 91 4.60 -15.72 -1.96
C MET A 91 6.06 -15.63 -1.53
N HIS A 92 6.78 -14.56 -1.90
CA HIS A 92 8.15 -14.33 -1.46
C HIS A 92 8.21 -14.00 0.04
N VAL A 93 7.38 -13.07 0.51
CA VAL A 93 7.26 -12.72 1.93
C VAL A 93 6.96 -13.95 2.79
N CYS A 94 6.08 -14.82 2.31
CA CYS A 94 5.73 -16.05 3.01
C CYS A 94 6.90 -17.02 3.18
N ARG A 95 7.70 -17.21 2.12
CA ARG A 95 8.90 -18.06 2.18
C ARG A 95 9.94 -17.51 3.15
N LEU A 96 10.08 -16.20 3.22
CA LEU A 96 10.97 -15.54 4.19
C LEU A 96 10.44 -15.69 5.62
N GLY A 97 9.13 -15.48 5.82
CA GLY A 97 8.47 -15.63 7.11
C GLY A 97 8.66 -17.02 7.72
N LEU A 98 8.48 -18.07 6.92
CA LEU A 98 8.67 -19.46 7.37
C LEU A 98 10.11 -19.79 7.77
N ARG A 99 11.11 -19.17 7.14
CA ARG A 99 12.52 -19.37 7.52
C ARG A 99 12.85 -18.77 8.88
N ASN A 100 12.18 -17.66 9.22
CA ASN A 100 12.41 -16.95 10.47
C ASN A 100 11.51 -17.46 11.61
N GLN A 101 10.49 -18.27 11.30
CA GLN A 101 9.56 -18.81 12.28
C GLN A 101 10.12 -20.12 12.86
N MET A 102 10.66 -20.07 14.08
CA MET A 102 10.94 -21.30 14.83
C MET A 102 9.61 -22.01 15.12
N SER A 103 9.52 -23.25 14.64
CA SER A 103 8.40 -24.19 14.74
C SER A 103 7.44 -23.90 15.91
N SER A 104 6.24 -23.44 15.61
CA SER A 104 5.13 -23.45 16.58
C SER A 104 4.05 -24.39 16.07
N ASP A 105 3.76 -25.44 16.85
CA ASP A 105 2.70 -26.43 16.68
C ASP A 105 1.29 -25.83 16.85
N LEU A 106 1.00 -24.72 16.18
CA LEU A 106 -0.36 -24.20 16.12
C LEU A 106 -1.03 -24.69 14.85
N LYS A 107 -1.84 -25.74 15.01
CA LYS A 107 -2.74 -26.28 13.99
C LYS A 107 -3.81 -25.24 13.66
N MET A 108 -3.44 -24.25 12.87
CA MET A 108 -4.36 -23.25 12.33
C MET A 108 -5.34 -23.96 11.38
N SER A 109 -6.63 -23.67 11.53
CA SER A 109 -7.65 -24.09 10.56
C SER A 109 -7.38 -23.35 9.25
N LEU A 110 -6.68 -24.00 8.34
CA LEU A 110 -6.35 -23.45 7.04
C LEU A 110 -7.60 -23.42 6.17
N THR A 111 -8.27 -22.27 6.11
CA THR A 111 -9.30 -22.05 5.07
C THR A 111 -8.60 -21.96 3.72
N GLY A 112 -8.99 -22.81 2.77
CA GLY A 112 -8.44 -22.78 1.42
C GLY A 112 -8.76 -21.48 0.70
N VAL A 113 -7.98 -21.14 -0.32
CA VAL A 113 -8.15 -19.90 -1.11
C VAL A 113 -9.53 -19.84 -1.78
N SER A 114 -10.03 -20.98 -2.26
CA SER A 114 -11.38 -21.10 -2.84
C SER A 114 -12.48 -20.82 -1.83
N GLU A 115 -12.34 -21.31 -0.60
CA GLU A 115 -13.28 -21.10 0.50
C GLU A 115 -13.27 -19.64 0.97
N ALA A 116 -12.07 -19.08 1.20
CA ALA A 116 -11.91 -17.68 1.57
C ALA A 116 -12.51 -16.75 0.50
N LYS A 117 -12.30 -17.04 -0.78
CA LYS A 117 -12.89 -16.31 -1.90
C LYS A 117 -14.43 -16.43 -1.90
N ALA A 118 -14.97 -17.63 -1.66
CA ALA A 118 -16.41 -17.83 -1.60
C ALA A 118 -17.06 -17.05 -0.45
N ASN A 119 -16.45 -17.06 0.73
CA ASN A 119 -16.92 -16.28 1.89
C ASN A 119 -16.83 -14.78 1.63
N CYS A 120 -15.77 -14.32 0.96
CA CYS A 120 -15.64 -12.93 0.55
C CYS A 120 -16.74 -12.48 -0.43
N ASN A 121 -17.06 -13.30 -1.43
CA ASN A 121 -18.14 -13.00 -2.38
C ASN A 121 -19.52 -12.97 -1.70
N LYS A 122 -19.76 -13.85 -0.70
CA LYS A 122 -20.97 -13.81 0.12
C LYS A 122 -21.09 -12.50 0.92
N LEU A 123 -19.98 -11.97 1.44
CA LEU A 123 -19.97 -10.69 2.14
C LEU A 123 -20.33 -9.53 1.20
N LYS A 124 -19.70 -9.48 0.01
CA LYS A 124 -19.95 -8.43 -1.00
C LYS A 124 -21.40 -8.42 -1.48
N SER A 125 -21.96 -9.59 -1.80
CA SER A 125 -23.36 -9.72 -2.22
C SER A 125 -24.39 -9.32 -1.14
N LYS A 126 -24.05 -9.42 0.16
CA LYS A 126 -24.89 -8.87 1.24
C LYS A 126 -24.81 -7.34 1.28
N GLY A 127 -23.64 -6.76 1.03
CA GLY A 127 -23.46 -5.31 0.90
C GLY A 127 -24.27 -4.72 -0.24
N ASP A 128 -24.24 -5.35 -1.42
CA ASP A 128 -24.95 -4.87 -2.62
C ASP A 128 -26.48 -4.91 -2.46
N ARG A 129 -27.02 -5.87 -1.70
CA ARG A 129 -28.46 -5.95 -1.40
C ARG A 129 -28.98 -4.76 -0.58
N ASN A 130 -28.13 -4.15 0.25
CA ASN A 130 -28.50 -2.97 1.02
C ASN A 130 -28.43 -1.67 0.19
N VAL A 131 -27.78 -1.69 -0.99
CA VAL A 131 -27.63 -0.51 -1.87
C VAL A 131 -28.78 -0.40 -2.88
N ILE A 132 -29.45 -1.50 -3.23
CA ILE A 132 -30.46 -1.54 -4.31
C ILE A 132 -31.86 -1.03 -3.84
N ALA A 133 -32.08 -0.76 -2.55
CA ALA A 133 -33.38 -0.33 -2.04
C ALA A 133 -33.74 1.16 -2.30
N THR A 134 -32.81 1.97 -2.81
CA THR A 134 -33.08 3.38 -3.14
C THR A 134 -32.48 3.71 -4.51
N THR A 135 -33.32 3.73 -5.54
CA THR A 135 -33.48 4.83 -6.52
C THR A 135 -34.31 4.33 -7.71
N LYS A 136 -35.64 4.53 -7.66
CA LYS A 136 -36.49 4.57 -8.87
C LYS A 136 -36.71 6.03 -9.25
N GLN A 137 -36.20 6.39 -10.44
CA GLN A 137 -36.63 7.41 -11.41
C GLN A 137 -37.42 8.64 -10.95
N THR A 138 -36.94 9.84 -11.32
CA THR A 138 -37.67 10.71 -12.28
C THR A 138 -36.73 11.72 -12.97
N LYS A 139 -37.08 12.08 -14.22
CA LYS A 139 -36.35 12.94 -15.18
C LYS A 139 -36.52 14.47 -14.91
N GLU A 140 -35.46 15.21 -15.26
CA GLU A 140 -35.22 16.66 -15.60
C GLU A 140 -36.41 17.52 -16.13
N PRO A 141 -36.36 18.89 -16.25
CA PRO A 141 -35.20 19.81 -16.21
C PRO A 141 -35.34 21.19 -15.49
N ASN A 142 -34.18 21.83 -15.26
CA ASN A 142 -33.78 23.27 -15.19
C ASN A 142 -34.68 24.37 -14.56
N SER A 143 -34.13 25.10 -13.57
CA SER A 143 -34.29 26.56 -13.42
C SER A 143 -33.24 27.16 -12.48
N ASP A 144 -32.71 28.30 -12.90
CA ASP A 144 -31.72 29.12 -12.23
C ASP A 144 -32.16 29.57 -10.83
N ALA A 145 -31.34 29.29 -9.82
CA ALA A 145 -31.35 30.04 -8.57
C ALA A 145 -29.96 29.99 -7.95
N ALA A 146 -29.29 31.14 -8.02
CA ALA A 146 -28.06 31.44 -7.29
C ALA A 146 -28.26 31.12 -5.81
N ASN A 147 -27.73 29.99 -5.38
CA ASN A 147 -27.70 29.60 -3.99
C ASN A 147 -26.23 29.49 -3.60
N ASN A 148 -25.81 30.38 -2.69
CA ASN A 148 -24.52 30.39 -2.02
C ASN A 148 -24.39 29.15 -1.12
N LYS A 149 -24.44 27.97 -1.73
CA LYS A 149 -24.00 26.72 -1.12
C LYS A 149 -22.50 26.87 -1.03
N LYS A 150 -21.97 26.95 0.19
CA LYS A 150 -20.56 26.58 0.43
C LYS A 150 -20.44 25.12 0.02
N THR A 151 -20.17 24.90 -1.26
CA THR A 151 -19.87 23.59 -1.81
C THR A 151 -18.67 23.12 -1.04
N ARG A 152 -18.84 22.03 -0.28
CA ARG A 152 -17.71 21.33 0.30
C ARG A 152 -16.96 20.75 -0.90
N THR A 153 -16.03 21.53 -1.44
CA THR A 153 -15.09 21.06 -2.45
C THR A 153 -14.47 19.80 -1.86
N LYS A 154 -14.52 18.70 -2.62
CA LYS A 154 -13.71 17.54 -2.31
C LYS A 154 -12.28 18.04 -2.34
N ARG A 155 -11.74 18.43 -1.18
CA ARG A 155 -10.30 18.59 -1.00
C ARG A 155 -9.72 17.24 -1.42
N GLY A 156 -8.81 17.26 -2.37
CA GLY A 156 -8.07 16.06 -2.77
C GLY A 156 -7.32 15.49 -1.57
N PHE A 157 -6.36 14.60 -1.80
CA PHE A 157 -5.44 14.18 -0.74
C PHE A 157 -4.40 15.30 -0.45
N THR A 158 -4.88 16.52 -0.20
CA THR A 158 -4.12 17.74 0.10
C THR A 158 -4.25 18.08 1.57
N TYR A 159 -3.14 18.47 2.20
CA TYR A 159 -3.08 18.80 3.62
C TYR A 159 -4.02 19.99 3.95
N PRO A 160 -4.86 19.90 5.00
CA PRO A 160 -5.78 20.98 5.34
C PRO A 160 -5.05 22.31 5.58
N GLY A 161 -5.56 23.40 5.01
CA GLY A 161 -4.92 24.72 5.11
C GLY A 161 -3.86 24.98 4.04
N THR A 162 -3.58 24.01 3.17
CA THR A 162 -2.70 24.14 2.00
C THR A 162 -3.45 23.77 0.72
N LEU A 163 -2.98 24.27 -0.42
CA LEU A 163 -3.54 23.97 -1.74
C LEU A 163 -2.60 23.10 -2.58
N TRP A 164 -1.31 23.08 -2.27
CA TRP A 164 -0.26 22.40 -3.03
C TRP A 164 0.30 21.16 -2.34
N CYS A 165 0.20 21.05 -1.01
CA CYS A 165 0.80 19.94 -0.29
C CYS A 165 -0.07 18.67 -0.34
N GLY A 166 0.14 17.80 -1.32
CA GLY A 166 -0.63 16.54 -1.40
C GLY A 166 -0.41 15.73 -2.66
N ALA A 167 -1.35 14.80 -2.92
CA ALA A 167 -1.40 14.12 -4.21
C ALA A 167 -1.90 15.08 -5.30
N GLY A 168 -0.97 15.80 -5.93
CA GLY A 168 -1.26 16.96 -6.78
C GLY A 168 -1.71 18.17 -5.96
N ASN A 169 -2.28 19.16 -6.64
CA ASN A 169 -2.73 20.40 -6.03
C ASN A 169 -4.21 20.71 -6.38
N ILE A 170 -4.83 21.55 -5.56
CA ILE A 170 -6.20 22.04 -5.73
C ILE A 170 -6.24 23.56 -5.96
N ALA A 171 -5.10 24.16 -6.30
CA ALA A 171 -5.00 25.58 -6.63
C ALA A 171 -5.57 25.83 -8.04
N ASP A 172 -6.41 26.86 -8.19
CA ASP A 172 -6.96 27.27 -9.48
C ASP A 172 -5.91 28.00 -10.34
N HIS A 173 -4.89 28.60 -9.70
CA HIS A 173 -3.79 29.30 -10.36
C HIS A 173 -2.51 29.27 -9.52
N TYR A 174 -1.36 29.49 -10.17
CA TYR A 174 -0.03 29.35 -9.57
C TYR A 174 0.19 30.19 -8.30
N ASP A 175 -0.36 31.41 -8.25
CA ASP A 175 -0.18 32.32 -7.12
C ASP A 175 -1.15 32.09 -5.96
N GLN A 176 -2.09 31.14 -6.11
CA GLN A 176 -3.05 30.83 -5.07
C GLN A 176 -2.39 30.00 -3.98
N LEU A 177 -2.38 30.51 -2.76
CA LEU A 177 -1.88 29.81 -1.59
C LEU A 177 -3.01 29.63 -0.56
N GLY A 178 -2.86 28.60 0.27
CA GLY A 178 -3.73 28.31 1.40
C GLY A 178 -3.43 29.18 2.62
N GLU A 179 -4.06 28.81 3.73
CA GLU A 179 -3.88 29.44 5.05
C GLU A 179 -2.43 29.34 5.55
N PHE A 180 -1.77 28.21 5.28
CA PHE A 180 -0.36 27.99 5.63
C PHE A 180 0.57 28.38 4.49
N GLU A 181 0.57 29.67 4.13
CA GLU A 181 1.25 30.18 2.93
C GLU A 181 2.71 29.74 2.78
N GLU A 182 3.52 29.81 3.84
CA GLU A 182 4.94 29.46 3.78
C GLU A 182 5.15 27.97 3.47
N THR A 183 4.40 27.09 4.13
CA THR A 183 4.43 25.64 3.84
C THR A 183 3.92 25.36 2.42
N ASP A 184 2.86 26.05 2.02
CA ASP A 184 2.24 25.86 0.72
C ASP A 184 3.15 26.33 -0.43
N LYS A 185 3.95 27.37 -0.21
CA LYS A 185 5.01 27.81 -1.14
C LYS A 185 6.06 26.71 -1.36
N CYS A 186 6.51 26.04 -0.29
CA CYS A 186 7.46 24.93 -0.41
C CYS A 186 6.89 23.80 -1.28
N CYS A 187 5.64 23.40 -1.02
CA CYS A 187 4.97 22.36 -1.82
C CYS A 187 4.73 22.80 -3.27
N ARG A 188 4.39 24.07 -3.51
CA ARG A 188 4.23 24.60 -4.86
C ARG A 188 5.54 24.52 -5.66
N VAL A 189 6.67 24.88 -5.05
CA VAL A 189 7.99 24.79 -5.68
C VAL A 189 8.34 23.34 -5.97
N HIS A 190 8.09 22.44 -5.00
CA HIS A 190 8.31 21.00 -5.14
C HIS A 190 7.50 20.39 -6.31
N ASP A 191 6.22 20.74 -6.42
CA ASP A 191 5.32 20.30 -7.51
C ASP A 191 5.82 20.72 -8.91
N HIS A 192 6.62 21.79 -8.99
CA HIS A 192 7.18 22.33 -10.23
C HIS A 192 8.62 21.86 -10.51
N CYS A 193 9.06 20.77 -9.88
CA CYS A 193 10.35 20.17 -10.18
C CYS A 193 10.43 19.77 -11.68
N PRO A 194 11.49 20.16 -12.42
CA PRO A 194 11.63 19.83 -13.84
C PRO A 194 11.93 18.35 -14.08
N TYR A 195 12.36 17.63 -13.04
CA TYR A 195 12.83 16.25 -13.12
C TYR A 195 11.95 15.37 -12.21
N VAL A 196 10.86 14.86 -12.79
CA VAL A 196 9.89 14.01 -12.07
C VAL A 196 9.62 12.72 -12.85
N ILE A 197 9.46 11.63 -12.11
CA ILE A 197 8.97 10.35 -12.61
C ILE A 197 7.60 10.10 -11.98
N HIS A 198 6.54 10.31 -12.77
CA HIS A 198 5.17 10.09 -12.32
C HIS A 198 4.90 8.65 -11.89
N ALA A 199 3.80 8.46 -11.14
CA ALA A 199 3.37 7.14 -10.70
C ALA A 199 3.21 6.19 -11.90
N PHE A 200 3.78 5.00 -11.79
CA PHE A 200 3.73 3.95 -12.82
C PHE A 200 4.30 4.34 -14.19
N SER A 201 5.13 5.38 -14.27
CA SER A 201 5.81 5.78 -15.49
C SER A 201 7.31 5.48 -15.46
N SER A 202 7.93 5.48 -16.64
CA SER A 202 9.37 5.31 -16.81
C SER A 202 9.97 6.58 -17.39
N ASN A 203 11.03 7.08 -16.77
CA ASN A 203 11.82 8.21 -17.28
C ASN A 203 13.28 8.06 -16.81
N TYR A 204 14.23 8.66 -17.52
CA TYR A 204 15.67 8.59 -17.19
C TYR A 204 16.23 7.16 -17.01
N GLY A 205 15.63 6.16 -17.67
CA GLY A 205 16.02 4.75 -17.52
C GLY A 205 15.55 4.09 -16.21
N TYR A 206 14.70 4.75 -15.43
CA TYR A 206 14.11 4.24 -14.20
C TYR A 206 12.59 4.14 -14.31
N THR A 207 12.00 3.11 -13.68
CA THR A 207 10.54 2.90 -13.65
C THR A 207 10.02 3.10 -12.23
N ASN A 208 9.14 4.08 -12.05
CA ASN A 208 8.49 4.32 -10.77
C ASN A 208 7.31 3.37 -10.56
N PHE A 209 7.49 2.32 -9.77
CA PHE A 209 6.40 1.40 -9.42
C PHE A 209 5.52 1.87 -8.25
N LYS A 210 5.78 3.06 -7.71
CA LYS A 210 4.99 3.65 -6.61
C LYS A 210 3.78 4.37 -7.18
N TRP A 211 2.78 4.54 -6.32
CA TRP A 211 1.52 5.22 -6.65
C TRP A 211 1.61 6.75 -6.54
N HIS A 212 2.77 7.30 -6.17
CA HIS A 212 3.04 8.73 -6.07
C HIS A 212 4.24 9.11 -6.96
N PRO A 213 4.36 10.37 -7.40
CA PRO A 213 5.52 10.84 -8.16
C PRO A 213 6.81 10.74 -7.34
N LEU A 214 7.93 10.61 -8.04
CA LEU A 214 9.28 10.73 -7.51
C LEU A 214 9.96 11.93 -8.14
N SER A 215 10.45 12.85 -7.31
CA SER A 215 11.18 14.04 -7.74
C SER A 215 12.69 13.82 -7.67
N HIS A 216 13.46 14.72 -8.28
CA HIS A 216 14.92 14.71 -8.15
C HIS A 216 15.34 15.13 -6.73
N CYS A 217 16.44 14.56 -6.23
CA CYS A 217 16.92 14.83 -4.87
C CYS A 217 17.13 16.31 -4.58
N ASP A 218 17.59 17.08 -5.59
CA ASP A 218 17.77 18.53 -5.44
C ASP A 218 16.45 19.27 -5.19
N CYS A 219 15.35 18.79 -5.77
CA CYS A 219 14.01 19.33 -5.52
C CYS A 219 13.46 18.90 -4.16
N ASP A 220 13.78 17.69 -3.70
CA ASP A 220 13.34 17.18 -2.39
C ASP A 220 14.12 17.83 -1.21
N ASN A 221 15.33 18.32 -1.45
CA ASN A 221 16.20 18.91 -0.42
C ASN A 221 16.19 20.46 -0.40
N ALA A 222 15.45 21.10 -1.31
CA ALA A 222 15.34 22.56 -1.41
C ALA A 222 14.40 23.15 -0.34
#